data_AF-X1MML9-F1
#
_entry.id   AF-X1MML9-F1
#
_cell.length_a   1.000
_cell.length_b   1.000
_cell.length_c   1.000
_cell.angle_alpha   90.00
_cell.angle_beta   90.00
_cell.angle_gamma   90.00
#
_symmetry.space_group_name_H-M   'P 1'
#
loop_
_entity.id
_entity.type
_entity.pdbx_description
1 polymer ?
#
loop_
_entity_poly.entity_id
_entity_poly.type
_entity_poly.pdbx_seq_one_letter_code
_entity_poly.pdbx_strand_id
1 'polypeptide(L)'
;SDSFTEVILIGGSLLLRLPLPVTAAQILWVNLIEDTLPGIALAFEPEEKEIMAEPPRARGQPILGAELKTLIFIIGIFTDLFLLGLYFFLRQGVFHLHFIRTVIFAALTIDSLFYVFACRSLRQTMLQKHPFGNKVLNISVLIGFLSLLVAIYVPFIQTFLDTHVLGIREWMLIIGLGIFEIMAIEATKWVFIVRHKKTK
;
A
#
# COMPACT_ATOMS: atom_id res chain seq x y z
N SER A 1 -5.65 0.39 2.65
CA SER A 1 -6.04 1.70 3.22
C SER A 1 -5.01 1.98 4.27
N ASP A 2 -4.07 2.83 3.91
CA ASP A 2 -2.79 2.92 4.61
C ASP A 2 -2.98 3.42 6.03
N SER A 3 -3.96 4.31 6.25
CA SER A 3 -4.34 4.78 7.58
C SER A 3 -4.89 3.67 8.50
N PHE A 4 -5.60 2.66 7.96
CA PHE A 4 -6.08 1.54 8.79
C PHE A 4 -4.91 0.70 9.29
N THR A 5 -3.96 0.46 8.39
CA THR A 5 -2.73 -0.26 8.66
C THR A 5 -1.83 0.45 9.66
N GLU A 6 -1.65 1.76 9.51
CA GLU A 6 -0.92 2.60 10.47
C GLU A 6 -1.54 2.54 11.86
N VAL A 7 -2.88 2.65 11.97
CA VAL A 7 -3.59 2.59 13.25
C VAL A 7 -3.38 1.23 13.92
N ILE A 8 -3.39 0.13 13.16
CA ILE A 8 -3.20 -1.21 13.72
C ILE A 8 -1.74 -1.47 14.07
N LEU A 9 -0.78 -1.04 13.26
CA LEU A 9 0.65 -1.14 13.58
C LEU A 9 0.99 -0.37 14.85
N ILE A 10 0.57 0.89 14.93
CA ILE A 10 0.84 1.76 16.08
C ILE A 10 0.05 1.27 17.29
N GLY A 11 -1.26 1.06 17.15
CA GLY A 11 -2.12 0.57 18.22
C GLY A 11 -1.66 -0.79 18.77
N GLY A 12 -1.33 -1.73 17.89
CA GLY A 12 -0.81 -3.05 18.25
C GLY A 12 0.52 -2.96 18.99
N SER A 13 1.45 -2.11 18.53
CA SER A 13 2.72 -1.92 19.22
C SER A 13 2.55 -1.30 20.60
N LEU A 14 1.65 -0.32 20.76
CA LEU A 14 1.36 0.30 22.06
C LEU A 14 0.71 -0.68 23.05
N LEU A 15 -0.25 -1.49 22.59
CA LEU A 15 -0.90 -2.51 23.43
C LEU A 15 0.09 -3.56 23.92
N LEU A 16 1.03 -3.95 23.06
CA LEU A 16 2.08 -4.92 23.38
C LEU A 16 3.31 -4.31 24.08
N ARG A 17 3.28 -3.01 24.39
CA ARG A 17 4.41 -2.24 24.97
C ARG A 17 5.71 -2.37 24.18
N LEU A 18 5.59 -2.43 22.86
CA LEU A 18 6.68 -2.53 21.92
C LEU A 18 7.15 -1.15 21.48
N PRO A 19 8.44 -0.99 21.14
CA PRO A 19 8.90 0.28 20.57
C PRO A 19 8.21 0.51 19.22
N LEU A 20 7.83 1.76 18.96
CA LEU A 20 7.08 2.11 17.75
C LEU A 20 7.82 1.63 16.49
N PRO A 21 7.13 0.88 15.60
CA PRO A 21 7.72 0.30 14.40
C PRO A 21 8.05 1.37 13.35
N VAL A 22 7.42 2.54 13.43
CA VAL A 22 7.56 3.67 12.49
C VAL A 22 7.48 4.97 13.31
N THR A 23 8.16 6.02 12.87
CA THR A 23 8.09 7.34 13.52
C THR A 23 6.93 8.17 12.99
N ALA A 24 6.48 9.18 13.74
CA ALA A 24 5.45 10.10 13.28
C ALA A 24 5.86 10.87 12.01
N ALA A 25 7.15 11.20 11.87
CA ALA A 25 7.69 11.87 10.69
C ALA A 25 7.64 10.97 9.45
N GLN A 26 7.94 9.68 9.60
CA GLN A 26 7.83 8.68 8.54
C GLN A 26 6.38 8.50 8.07
N ILE A 27 5.43 8.41 9.01
CA ILE A 27 3.98 8.34 8.70
C ILE A 27 3.51 9.58 7.93
N LEU A 28 3.92 10.77 8.38
CA LEU A 28 3.59 12.01 7.68
C LEU A 28 4.15 12.00 6.26
N TRP A 29 5.37 11.51 6.08
CA TRP A 29 6.01 11.41 4.77
C TRP A 29 5.23 10.49 3.82
N VAL A 30 4.84 9.30 4.29
CA VAL A 30 4.05 8.35 3.48
C VAL A 30 2.73 9.01 3.05
N ASN A 31 1.93 9.48 4.00
CA ASN A 31 0.61 10.03 3.69
C ASN A 31 0.68 11.30 2.81
N LEU A 32 1.64 12.20 3.06
CA LEU A 32 1.70 13.50 2.39
C LEU A 32 2.39 13.45 1.03
N ILE A 33 3.45 12.67 0.89
CA ILE A 33 4.27 12.66 -0.33
C ILE A 33 3.96 11.41 -1.14
N GLU A 34 4.07 10.24 -0.51
CA GLU A 34 3.99 8.96 -1.21
C GLU A 34 2.57 8.64 -1.67
N ASP A 35 1.55 8.91 -0.85
CA ASP A 35 0.16 8.53 -1.17
C ASP A 35 -0.59 9.63 -1.94
N THR A 36 -0.24 10.89 -1.70
CA THR A 36 -0.93 12.03 -2.34
C THR A 36 -0.68 12.06 -3.84
N LEU A 37 0.54 11.80 -4.31
CA LEU A 37 0.87 11.85 -5.74
C LEU A 37 0.14 10.77 -6.57
N PRO A 38 0.13 9.48 -6.17
CA PRO A 38 -0.70 8.47 -6.80
C PRO A 38 -2.20 8.72 -6.65
N GLY A 39 -2.65 9.20 -5.48
CA GLY A 39 -4.06 9.54 -5.23
C GLY A 39 -4.59 10.56 -6.23
N ILE A 40 -3.80 11.61 -6.52
CA ILE A 40 -4.12 12.60 -7.56
C ILE A 40 -4.09 11.93 -8.94
N ALA A 41 -3.12 11.07 -9.22
CA ALA A 41 -3.01 10.40 -10.52
C ALA A 41 -4.18 9.45 -10.84
N LEU A 42 -4.81 8.86 -9.82
CA LEU A 42 -6.03 8.08 -9.97
C LEU A 42 -7.22 8.92 -10.46
N ALA A 43 -7.22 10.24 -10.20
CA ALA A 43 -8.25 11.13 -10.74
C ALA A 43 -8.13 11.34 -12.27
N PHE A 44 -6.96 11.03 -12.85
CA PHE A 44 -6.70 11.07 -14.30
C PHE A 44 -6.86 9.70 -14.98
N GLU A 45 -7.44 8.72 -14.29
CA GLU A 45 -7.69 7.40 -14.85
C GLU A 45 -8.73 7.47 -15.99
N PRO A 46 -8.47 6.87 -17.16
CA PRO A 46 -9.42 6.85 -18.26
C PRO A 46 -10.73 6.16 -17.87
N GLU A 47 -11.82 6.67 -18.45
CA GLU A 47 -13.18 6.18 -18.26
C GLU A 47 -13.34 4.69 -18.63
N GLU A 48 -14.21 4.01 -17.88
CA GLU A 48 -14.54 2.61 -18.16
C GLU A 48 -15.46 2.52 -19.38
N LYS A 49 -15.16 1.59 -20.31
CA LYS A 49 -15.86 1.46 -21.61
C LYS A 49 -17.38 1.30 -21.50
N GLU A 50 -17.88 0.79 -20.38
CA GLU A 50 -19.30 0.49 -20.15
C GLU A 50 -19.98 1.49 -19.20
N ILE A 51 -19.32 2.60 -18.83
CA ILE A 51 -19.83 3.54 -17.82
C ILE A 51 -21.19 4.16 -18.20
N MET A 52 -21.43 4.40 -19.49
CA MET A 52 -22.70 4.93 -20.01
C MET A 52 -23.80 3.87 -20.16
N ALA A 53 -23.45 2.58 -20.08
CA ALA A 53 -24.41 1.47 -20.08
C ALA A 53 -24.91 1.16 -18.67
N GLU A 54 -24.25 1.67 -17.63
CA GLU A 54 -24.70 1.52 -16.25
C GLU A 54 -25.85 2.50 -15.91
N PRO A 55 -26.88 2.04 -15.18
CA PRO A 55 -27.93 2.93 -14.70
C PRO A 55 -27.38 3.95 -13.71
N PRO A 56 -27.95 5.17 -13.63
CA PRO A 56 -27.55 6.17 -12.65
C PRO A 56 -27.59 5.63 -11.22
N ARG A 57 -26.57 5.95 -10.41
CA ARG A 57 -26.52 5.54 -9.00
C ARG A 57 -27.71 6.10 -8.22
N ALA A 58 -28.32 5.26 -7.39
CA ALA A 58 -29.46 5.67 -6.56
C ALA A 58 -29.06 6.70 -5.50
N ARG A 59 -29.92 7.71 -5.26
CA ARG A 59 -29.74 8.72 -4.21
C ARG A 59 -29.82 8.04 -2.84
N GLY A 60 -28.67 7.78 -2.22
CA GLY A 60 -28.55 7.09 -0.93
C GLY A 60 -27.69 5.82 -0.95
N GLN A 61 -27.21 5.39 -2.13
CA GLN A 61 -26.26 4.29 -2.20
C GLN A 61 -24.93 4.69 -1.55
N PRO A 62 -24.38 3.90 -0.60
CA PRO A 62 -23.13 4.23 0.06
C PRO A 62 -21.98 4.25 -0.96
N ILE A 63 -21.07 5.21 -0.81
CA ILE A 63 -19.87 5.34 -1.65
C ILE A 63 -19.03 4.05 -1.58
N LEU A 64 -18.95 3.46 -0.38
CA LEU A 64 -18.33 2.16 -0.13
C LEU A 64 -19.41 1.08 -0.05
N GLY A 65 -19.57 0.31 -1.12
CA GLY A 65 -20.41 -0.89 -1.13
C GLY A 65 -19.90 -1.98 -0.18
N ALA A 66 -20.76 -2.92 0.21
CA ALA A 66 -20.39 -4.00 1.13
C ALA A 66 -19.22 -4.86 0.59
N GLU A 67 -19.20 -5.15 -0.71
CA GLU A 67 -18.10 -5.86 -1.37
C GLU A 67 -16.77 -5.11 -1.24
N LEU A 68 -16.79 -3.79 -1.49
CA LEU A 68 -15.60 -2.95 -1.40
C LEU A 68 -15.09 -2.85 0.05
N LYS A 69 -15.99 -2.75 1.03
CA LYS A 69 -15.62 -2.79 2.45
C LYS A 69 -14.94 -4.10 2.82
N THR A 70 -15.49 -5.24 2.40
CA THR A 70 -14.90 -6.55 2.65
C THR A 70 -13.52 -6.68 2.01
N LEU A 71 -13.36 -6.19 0.79
CA LEU A 71 -12.09 -6.20 0.08
C LEU A 71 -11.04 -5.33 0.80
N ILE A 72 -11.39 -4.10 1.18
CA ILE A 72 -10.49 -3.20 1.94
C ILE A 72 -10.09 -3.85 3.27
N PHE A 73 -11.05 -4.48 3.96
CA PHE A 73 -10.81 -5.12 5.25
C PHE A 73 -9.90 -6.35 5.14
N ILE A 74 -10.12 -7.22 4.15
CA ILE A 74 -9.27 -8.38 3.91
C ILE A 74 -7.85 -7.94 3.57
N ILE A 75 -7.70 -6.99 2.64
CA ILE A 75 -6.37 -6.50 2.25
C ILE A 75 -5.67 -5.88 3.45
N GLY A 76 -6.32 -4.96 4.17
CA GLY A 76 -5.75 -4.34 5.37
C GLY A 76 -5.29 -5.36 6.41
N ILE A 77 -6.08 -6.40 6.71
CA ILE A 77 -5.65 -7.47 7.63
C ILE A 77 -4.42 -8.21 7.10
N PHE A 78 -4.36 -8.52 5.80
CA PHE A 78 -3.21 -9.17 5.21
C PHE A 78 -1.96 -8.30 5.33
N THR A 79 -2.05 -7.04 4.92
CA THR A 79 -0.97 -6.05 5.04
C THR A 79 -0.50 -5.90 6.49
N ASP A 80 -1.42 -5.83 7.44
CA ASP A 80 -1.11 -5.65 8.86
C ASP A 80 -0.43 -6.86 9.45
N LEU A 81 -0.99 -8.06 9.24
CA LEU A 81 -0.39 -9.30 9.70
C LEU A 81 1.01 -9.48 9.12
N PHE A 82 1.16 -9.05 7.87
CA PHE A 82 2.39 -9.13 7.13
C PHE A 82 3.46 -8.17 7.69
N LEU A 83 3.14 -6.88 7.86
CA LEU A 83 4.04 -5.87 8.42
C LEU A 83 4.37 -6.14 9.90
N LEU A 84 3.40 -6.57 10.70
CA LEU A 84 3.64 -7.01 12.07
C LEU A 84 4.54 -8.24 12.09
N GLY A 85 4.30 -9.21 11.22
CA GLY A 85 5.15 -10.40 11.05
C GLY A 85 6.60 -10.03 10.72
N LEU A 86 6.79 -9.11 9.77
CA LEU A 86 8.10 -8.57 9.40
C LEU A 86 8.76 -7.86 10.59
N TYR A 87 8.02 -7.03 11.32
CA TYR A 87 8.51 -6.34 12.51
C TYR A 87 8.97 -7.34 13.58
N PHE A 88 8.17 -8.37 13.87
CA PHE A 88 8.54 -9.42 14.83
C PHE A 88 9.76 -10.21 14.37
N PHE A 89 9.85 -10.56 13.09
CA PHE A 89 10.99 -11.26 12.51
C PHE A 89 12.29 -10.45 12.64
N LEU A 90 12.25 -9.16 12.29
CA LEU A 90 13.40 -8.27 12.41
C LEU A 90 13.80 -8.04 13.88
N ARG A 91 12.82 -7.99 14.79
CA ARG A 91 13.08 -7.83 16.22
C ARG A 91 13.73 -9.07 16.87
N GLN A 92 13.49 -10.27 16.33
CA GLN A 92 14.20 -11.47 16.78
C GLN A 92 15.69 -11.46 16.37
N GLY A 93 16.05 -10.67 15.36
CA GLY A 93 17.45 -10.43 14.99
C GLY A 93 18.17 -9.48 15.94
N VAL A 94 19.47 -9.30 15.72
CA VAL A 94 20.34 -8.39 16.51
C VAL A 94 20.34 -6.96 15.93
N PHE A 95 19.25 -6.55 15.28
CA PHE A 95 19.18 -5.29 14.56
C PHE A 95 18.84 -4.12 15.49
N HIS A 96 19.43 -2.94 15.24
CA HIS A 96 19.10 -1.72 15.95
C HIS A 96 17.70 -1.22 15.58
N LEU A 97 17.01 -0.57 16.52
CA LEU A 97 15.65 -0.08 16.34
C LEU A 97 15.49 0.88 15.15
N HIS A 98 16.47 1.74 14.90
CA HIS A 98 16.49 2.67 13.75
C HIS A 98 16.48 1.93 12.41
N PHE A 99 17.22 0.83 12.32
CA PHE A 99 17.24 -0.02 11.13
C PHE A 99 15.89 -0.70 10.91
N ILE A 100 15.31 -1.29 11.97
CA ILE A 100 13.98 -1.92 11.90
C ILE A 100 12.94 -0.91 11.41
N ARG A 101 12.94 0.30 11.98
CA ARG A 101 12.03 1.38 11.56
C ARG A 101 12.16 1.72 10.09
N THR A 102 13.39 1.77 9.59
CA THR A 102 13.64 2.08 8.18
C THR A 102 13.14 0.97 7.26
N VAL A 103 13.32 -0.30 7.65
CA VAL A 103 12.79 -1.43 6.88
C VAL A 103 11.27 -1.41 6.85
N ILE A 104 10.61 -1.16 7.99
CA ILE A 104 9.14 -1.08 8.04
C ILE A 104 8.61 0.12 7.26
N PHE A 105 9.25 1.29 7.38
CA PHE A 105 8.93 2.47 6.59
C PHE A 105 9.03 2.18 5.09
N ALA A 106 10.14 1.60 4.64
CA ALA A 106 10.32 1.25 3.24
C ALA A 106 9.32 0.18 2.76
N ALA A 107 8.98 -0.80 3.61
CA ALA A 107 7.96 -1.79 3.30
C ALA A 107 6.57 -1.15 3.15
N LEU A 108 6.19 -0.25 4.04
CA LEU A 108 4.95 0.51 3.97
C LEU A 108 4.86 1.36 2.69
N THR A 109 5.92 2.12 2.37
CA THR A 109 5.92 2.93 1.15
C THR A 109 5.83 2.07 -0.11
N ILE A 110 6.57 0.96 -0.16
CA ILE A 110 6.54 0.07 -1.32
C ILE A 110 5.18 -0.61 -1.47
N ASP A 111 4.58 -1.03 -0.34
CA ASP A 111 3.21 -1.53 -0.34
C ASP A 111 2.24 -0.46 -0.89
N SER A 112 2.25 0.77 -0.36
CA SER A 112 1.28 1.79 -0.81
C SER A 112 1.40 2.11 -2.31
N LEU A 113 2.63 2.19 -2.84
CA LEU A 113 2.91 2.36 -4.26
C LEU A 113 2.36 1.21 -5.12
N PHE A 114 2.45 -0.03 -4.62
CA PHE A 114 1.93 -1.20 -5.31
C PHE A 114 0.41 -1.36 -5.17
N TYR A 115 -0.13 -1.10 -3.99
CA TYR A 115 -1.54 -1.11 -3.65
C TYR A 115 -2.35 -0.16 -4.54
N VAL A 116 -1.76 0.98 -4.89
CA VAL A 116 -2.34 1.97 -5.81
C VAL A 116 -2.71 1.37 -7.17
N PHE A 117 -1.87 0.49 -7.73
CA PHE A 117 -2.21 -0.19 -8.98
C PHE A 117 -3.40 -1.11 -8.77
N ALA A 118 -3.51 -1.74 -7.60
CA ALA A 118 -4.60 -2.67 -7.31
C ALA A 118 -5.93 -1.94 -7.15
N CYS A 119 -5.90 -0.69 -6.67
CA CYS A 119 -7.05 0.20 -6.54
C CYS A 119 -7.54 0.78 -7.87
N ARG A 120 -6.70 0.77 -8.92
CA ARG A 120 -7.03 1.28 -10.26
C ARG A 120 -8.25 0.63 -10.91
N SER A 121 -8.52 -0.63 -10.55
CA SER A 121 -9.81 -1.25 -10.87
C SER A 121 -10.26 -2.15 -9.73
N LEU A 122 -11.40 -1.77 -9.16
CA LEU A 122 -12.09 -2.54 -8.12
C LEU A 122 -12.97 -3.64 -8.71
N ARG A 123 -13.27 -3.58 -10.02
CA ARG A 123 -14.19 -4.48 -10.72
C ARG A 123 -13.54 -5.38 -11.76
N GLN A 124 -12.29 -5.09 -12.14
CA GLN A 124 -11.49 -5.89 -13.06
C GLN A 124 -10.13 -6.20 -12.43
N THR A 125 -9.58 -7.37 -12.73
CA THR A 125 -8.23 -7.73 -12.30
C THR A 125 -7.19 -6.96 -13.10
N MET A 126 -5.99 -6.73 -12.55
CA MET A 126 -4.87 -6.12 -13.29
C MET A 126 -4.51 -6.89 -14.56
N LEU A 127 -4.83 -8.17 -14.65
CA LEU A 127 -4.57 -9.00 -15.83
C LEU A 127 -5.54 -8.71 -16.98
N GLN A 128 -6.71 -8.12 -16.70
CA GLN A 128 -7.72 -7.79 -17.71
C GLN A 128 -7.57 -6.35 -18.26
N LYS A 129 -6.93 -5.45 -17.50
CA LYS A 129 -6.70 -4.05 -17.87
C LYS A 129 -5.20 -3.80 -17.97
N HIS A 130 -4.70 -3.21 -19.07
CA HIS A 130 -3.26 -2.95 -19.22
C HIS A 130 -2.66 -2.27 -17.97
N PRO A 131 -1.76 -2.93 -17.21
CA PRO A 131 -1.34 -2.47 -15.88
C PRO A 131 -0.69 -1.08 -15.89
N PHE A 132 0.00 -0.74 -16.98
CA PHE A 132 0.69 0.53 -17.18
C PHE A 132 -0.06 1.52 -18.10
N GLY A 133 -1.36 1.32 -18.33
CA GLY A 133 -2.14 2.16 -19.26
C GLY A 133 -2.28 3.63 -18.85
N ASN A 134 -2.19 3.96 -17.56
CA ASN A 134 -2.23 5.33 -17.07
C ASN A 134 -0.79 5.86 -16.87
N LYS A 135 -0.33 6.66 -17.84
CA LYS A 135 1.02 7.25 -17.80
C LYS A 135 1.21 8.17 -16.59
N VAL A 136 0.16 8.88 -16.16
CA VAL A 136 0.23 9.79 -15.01
C VAL A 136 0.45 8.97 -13.73
N LEU A 137 -0.28 7.87 -13.57
CA LEU A 137 -0.10 6.97 -12.42
C LEU A 137 1.30 6.38 -12.36
N ASN A 138 1.82 5.90 -13.49
CA ASN A 138 3.17 5.34 -13.55
C ASN A 138 4.24 6.38 -13.20
N ILE A 139 4.06 7.64 -13.64
CA ILE A 139 4.97 8.73 -13.31
C ILE A 139 4.88 9.06 -11.81
N SER A 140 3.68 9.14 -11.23
CA SER A 140 3.52 9.37 -9.79
C SER A 140 4.16 8.28 -8.95
N VAL A 141 4.00 7.01 -9.34
CA VAL A 141 4.65 5.88 -8.65
C VAL A 141 6.17 5.95 -8.79
N LEU A 142 6.68 6.30 -9.97
CA LEU A 142 8.12 6.47 -10.17
C LEU A 142 8.67 7.60 -9.29
N ILE A 143 7.95 8.72 -9.19
CA ILE A 143 8.33 9.84 -8.33
C ILE A 143 8.29 9.43 -6.86
N GLY A 144 7.28 8.68 -6.42
CA GLY A 144 7.21 8.13 -5.06
C GLY A 144 8.39 7.20 -4.76
N PHE A 145 8.69 6.26 -5.67
CA PHE A 145 9.86 5.40 -5.51
C PHE A 145 11.18 6.19 -5.43
N LEU A 146 11.35 7.23 -6.25
CA LEU A 146 12.51 8.12 -6.17
C LEU A 146 12.54 8.90 -4.84
N SER A 147 11.39 9.37 -4.37
CA SER A 147 11.21 10.04 -3.08
C SER A 147 11.63 9.13 -1.92
N LEU A 148 11.24 7.86 -1.96
CA LEU A 148 11.68 6.84 -1.00
C LEU A 148 13.21 6.67 -1.00
N LEU A 149 13.84 6.62 -2.18
CA LEU A 149 15.31 6.56 -2.27
C LEU A 149 15.95 7.81 -1.68
N VAL A 150 15.40 9.00 -1.94
CA VAL A 150 15.89 10.25 -1.34
C VAL A 150 15.74 10.19 0.20
N ALA A 151 14.61 9.70 0.70
CA ALA A 151 14.34 9.54 2.13
C ALA A 151 15.33 8.60 2.84
N ILE A 152 15.83 7.57 2.15
CA ILE A 152 16.73 6.57 2.72
C ILE A 152 18.21 6.92 2.53
N TYR A 153 18.60 7.63 1.46
CA TYR A 153 20.02 7.82 1.11
C TYR A 153 20.52 9.27 1.23
N VAL A 154 19.65 10.27 1.34
CA VAL A 154 20.10 11.67 1.49
C VAL A 154 20.30 12.03 2.97
N PRO A 155 21.52 12.40 3.41
CA PRO A 155 21.84 12.61 4.82
C PRO A 155 20.95 13.62 5.56
N PHE A 156 20.56 14.70 4.88
CA PHE A 156 19.65 15.71 5.43
C PHE A 156 18.28 15.11 5.76
N ILE A 157 17.71 14.30 4.85
CA ILE A 157 16.41 13.69 5.07
C ILE A 157 16.52 12.51 6.04
N GLN A 158 17.62 11.75 6.01
CA GLN A 158 17.88 10.68 6.98
C GLN A 158 17.81 11.16 8.42
N THR A 159 18.39 12.33 8.69
CA THR A 159 18.37 12.92 10.04
C THR A 159 16.96 13.33 10.46
N PHE A 160 16.14 13.80 9.51
CA PHE A 160 14.76 14.22 9.76
C PHE A 160 13.81 13.03 9.97
N LEU A 161 13.94 11.98 9.14
CA LEU A 161 13.09 10.79 9.17
C LEU A 161 13.62 9.69 10.09
N ASP A 162 14.80 9.87 10.69
CA ASP A 162 15.47 8.87 11.52
C ASP A 162 15.67 7.54 10.77
N THR A 163 16.11 7.63 9.50
CA THR A 163 16.31 6.48 8.60
C THR A 163 17.76 6.06 8.52
N HIS A 164 17.97 4.76 8.25
CA HIS A 164 19.27 4.15 8.10
C HIS A 164 19.46 3.59 6.69
N VAL A 165 20.69 3.62 6.18
CA VAL A 165 21.00 3.05 4.87
C VAL A 165 20.60 1.57 4.82
N LEU A 166 19.82 1.22 3.79
CA LEU A 166 19.39 -0.14 3.48
C LEU A 166 20.33 -0.77 2.46
N GLY A 167 20.64 -2.05 2.67
CA GLY A 167 21.40 -2.86 1.72
C GLY A 167 20.50 -3.54 0.69
N ILE A 168 21.15 -4.22 -0.26
CA ILE A 168 20.47 -4.95 -1.34
C ILE A 168 19.62 -6.12 -0.82
N ARG A 169 20.02 -6.74 0.30
CA ARG A 169 19.25 -7.87 0.88
C ARG A 169 17.89 -7.41 1.39
N GLU A 170 17.88 -6.26 2.05
CA GLU A 170 16.67 -5.66 2.59
C GLU A 170 15.75 -5.20 1.46
N TRP A 171 16.31 -4.60 0.40
CA TRP A 171 15.55 -4.26 -0.80
C TRP A 171 14.91 -5.47 -1.48
N MET A 172 15.64 -6.58 -1.62
CA MET A 172 15.07 -7.82 -2.17
C MET A 172 13.93 -8.34 -1.32
N LEU A 173 14.08 -8.25 0.01
CA LEU A 173 13.03 -8.62 0.95
C LEU A 173 11.82 -7.71 0.70
N ILE A 174 11.95 -6.39 0.85
CA ILE A 174 10.88 -5.40 0.68
C ILE A 174 10.16 -5.53 -0.68
N ILE A 175 10.89 -5.61 -1.78
CA ILE A 175 10.30 -5.75 -3.13
C ILE A 175 9.59 -7.10 -3.26
N GLY A 176 10.20 -8.18 -2.77
CA GLY A 176 9.57 -9.51 -2.78
C GLY A 176 8.25 -9.52 -2.03
N LEU A 177 8.15 -8.77 -0.94
CA LEU A 177 6.93 -8.62 -0.16
C LEU A 177 5.86 -7.81 -0.91
N GLY A 178 6.23 -6.67 -1.48
CA GLY A 178 5.29 -5.88 -2.29
C GLY A 178 4.71 -6.67 -3.47
N ILE A 179 5.53 -7.52 -4.10
CA ILE A 179 5.06 -8.43 -5.16
C ILE A 179 4.09 -9.47 -4.60
N PHE A 180 4.41 -10.10 -3.46
CA PHE A 180 3.55 -11.08 -2.81
C PHE A 180 2.18 -10.48 -2.44
N GLU A 181 2.19 -9.24 -1.96
CA GLU A 181 0.99 -8.49 -1.62
C GLU A 181 0.11 -8.20 -2.85
N ILE A 182 0.68 -7.74 -3.96
CA ILE A 182 -0.06 -7.61 -5.22
C ILE A 182 -0.71 -8.94 -5.61
N MET A 183 0.02 -10.06 -5.51
CA MET A 183 -0.54 -11.37 -5.82
C MET A 183 -1.70 -11.73 -4.90
N ALA A 184 -1.60 -11.45 -3.60
CA ALA A 184 -2.68 -11.69 -2.64
C ALA A 184 -3.91 -10.84 -2.93
N ILE A 185 -3.72 -9.57 -3.29
CA ILE A 185 -4.81 -8.65 -3.65
C ILE A 185 -5.49 -9.09 -4.94
N GLU A 186 -4.72 -9.45 -5.97
CA GLU A 186 -5.27 -9.95 -7.24
C GLU A 186 -5.98 -11.29 -7.07
N ALA A 187 -5.45 -12.20 -6.24
CA ALA A 187 -6.13 -13.45 -5.89
C ALA A 187 -7.47 -13.19 -5.19
N THR A 188 -7.50 -12.26 -4.24
CA THR A 188 -8.73 -11.86 -3.54
C THR A 188 -9.74 -11.27 -4.53
N LYS A 189 -9.31 -10.36 -5.40
CA LYS A 189 -10.15 -9.80 -6.47
C LYS A 189 -10.68 -10.88 -7.40
N TRP A 190 -9.84 -11.83 -7.80
CA TRP A 190 -10.26 -12.95 -8.64
C TRP A 190 -11.37 -13.78 -7.98
N VAL A 191 -11.23 -14.12 -6.69
CA VAL A 191 -12.24 -14.88 -5.95
C VAL A 191 -13.57 -14.13 -5.86
N PHE A 192 -13.56 -12.82 -5.59
CA PHE A 192 -14.77 -12.01 -5.45
C PHE A 192 -15.44 -11.68 -6.80
N ILE A 193 -14.67 -11.31 -7.83
CA ILE A 193 -15.17 -10.95 -9.16
C ILE A 193 -15.71 -12.18 -9.91
N VAL A 194 -15.01 -13.33 -9.84
CA VAL A 194 -15.44 -14.57 -10.52
C VAL A 194 -16.69 -15.16 -9.86
N ARG A 195 -16.86 -15.03 -8.54
CA ARG A 195 -18.10 -15.46 -7.87
C ARG A 195 -19.29 -14.56 -8.20
N HIS A 196 -19.10 -13.24 -8.33
CA HIS A 196 -20.19 -12.34 -8.69
C HIS A 196 -20.69 -12.50 -10.14
N LYS A 197 -19.82 -12.88 -11.08
CA LYS A 197 -20.24 -13.23 -12.45
C LYS A 197 -21.05 -14.53 -12.56
N LYS A 198 -21.03 -15.40 -11.54
CA LYS A 198 -21.83 -16.64 -11.50
C LYS A 198 -23.20 -16.47 -10.83
N THR A 199 -23.46 -15.32 -10.21
CA THR A 199 -24.71 -15.04 -9.47
C THR A 199 -25.60 -13.99 -10.14
N LYS A 200 -25.18 -13.44 -11.28
CA LYS A 200 -26.03 -12.69 -12.23
C LYS A 200 -26.14 -13.50 -13.51
#